data_AF-A0A7X1GLV5-F1
#
_entry.id   AF-A0A7X1GLV5-F1
#
_cell.length_a   1.000
_cell.length_b   1.000
_cell.length_c   1.000
_cell.angle_alpha   90.00
_cell.angle_beta   90.00
_cell.angle_gamma   90.00
#
_symmetry.space_group_name_H-M   'P 1'
#
loop_
_entity.id
_entity.type
_entity.pdbx_description
1 polymer ?
#
loop_
_entity_poly.entity_id
_entity_poly.type
_entity_poly.pdbx_seq_one_letter_code
_entity_poly.pdbx_strand_id
1 'polypeptide(L)'
;MNLHEILTDIHALEEELLVFERKYGIRSEIFYAAYVSGEEPENDNWILDFGEWASIYRTWLTRQADYRNKVQQIQQKAPSLAGLVRVAV
;
A
#
# COMPACT_ATOMS: atom_id res chain seq x y z
N MET A 1 2.56 -13.99 -7.72
CA MET A 1 3.25 -13.72 -6.46
C MET A 1 2.79 -14.68 -5.36
N ASN A 2 3.71 -15.11 -4.51
CA ASN A 2 3.40 -15.82 -3.28
C ASN A 2 3.07 -14.83 -2.14
N LEU A 3 2.59 -15.33 -1.01
CA LEU A 3 2.13 -14.47 0.10
C LEU A 3 3.26 -13.57 0.67
N HIS A 4 4.49 -14.10 0.73
CA HIS A 4 5.65 -13.37 1.23
C HIS A 4 6.09 -12.27 0.27
N GLU A 5 6.12 -12.54 -1.03
CA GLU A 5 6.40 -11.52 -2.06
C GLU A 5 5.41 -10.36 -1.98
N ILE A 6 4.12 -10.64 -1.81
CA ILE A 6 3.11 -9.58 -1.68
C ILE A 6 3.36 -8.75 -0.41
N LEU A 7 3.74 -9.40 0.69
CA LEU A 7 4.05 -8.69 1.93
C LEU A 7 5.30 -7.81 1.80
N THR A 8 6.35 -8.31 1.14
CA THR A 8 7.56 -7.52 0.87
C THR A 8 7.24 -6.31 -0.02
N ASP A 9 6.43 -6.47 -1.05
CA ASP A 9 5.93 -5.36 -1.87
C ASP A 9 5.17 -4.33 -1.03
N ILE A 10 4.30 -4.78 -0.12
CA ILE A 10 3.55 -3.88 0.78
C ILE A 10 4.51 -3.04 1.62
N HIS A 11 5.50 -3.67 2.26
CA HIS A 11 6.46 -2.95 3.10
C HIS A 11 7.30 -1.94 2.30
N ALA A 12 7.75 -2.31 1.10
CA ALA A 12 8.50 -1.39 0.24
C ALA A 12 7.66 -0.15 -0.12
N LEU A 13 6.39 -0.36 -0.49
CA LEU A 13 5.46 0.75 -0.78
C LEU A 13 5.18 1.60 0.46
N GLU A 14 5.09 1.01 1.65
CA GLU A 14 4.93 1.76 2.91
C GLU A 14 6.13 2.65 3.20
N GLU A 15 7.35 2.18 2.96
CA GLU A 15 8.57 3.00 3.10
C GLU A 15 8.56 4.20 2.15
N GLU A 16 8.12 4.01 0.91
CA GLU A 16 7.96 5.10 -0.06
C GLU A 16 6.87 6.10 0.37
N LEU A 17 5.70 5.62 0.82
CA LEU A 17 4.63 6.47 1.34
C LEU A 17 5.10 7.31 2.54
N LEU A 18 5.89 6.72 3.44
CA LEU A 18 6.44 7.43 4.60
C LEU A 18 7.32 8.62 4.21
N VAL A 19 7.96 8.62 3.05
CA VAL A 19 8.73 9.79 2.56
C VAL A 19 7.81 10.98 2.36
N PHE A 20 6.67 10.78 1.68
CA PHE A 20 5.69 11.84 1.45
C PHE A 20 4.99 12.27 2.74
N GLU A 21 4.58 11.32 3.59
CA GLU A 21 3.93 11.64 4.87
C GLU A 21 4.83 12.50 5.77
N ARG A 22 6.15 12.21 5.79
CA ARG A 22 7.12 13.03 6.52
C ARG A 22 7.31 14.42 5.90
N LYS A 23 7.31 14.51 4.57
CA LYS A 23 7.49 15.77 3.84
C LYS A 23 6.29 16.71 4.03
N TYR A 24 5.08 16.17 3.97
CA TYR A 24 3.83 16.94 3.95
C TYR A 24 3.08 16.97 5.28
N GLY A 25 3.46 16.13 6.24
CA GLY A 25 2.89 16.13 7.59
C GLY A 25 1.46 15.60 7.70
N ILE A 26 0.97 14.94 6.64
CA ILE A 26 -0.35 14.31 6.61
C ILE A 26 -0.23 12.86 6.16
N ARG A 27 -1.24 12.08 6.52
CA ARG A 27 -1.33 10.66 6.15
C ARG A 27 -1.73 10.49 4.69
N SER A 28 -1.22 9.43 4.06
CA SER A 28 -1.49 9.10 2.67
C SER A 28 -2.98 8.91 2.38
N GLU A 29 -3.75 8.37 3.35
CA GLU A 29 -5.20 8.20 3.17
C GLU A 29 -5.97 9.52 3.03
N ILE A 30 -5.54 10.57 3.74
CA ILE A 30 -6.18 11.90 3.71
C ILE A 30 -5.87 12.57 2.37
N PHE A 31 -4.59 12.55 2.00
CA PHE A 31 -4.13 13.04 0.71
C PHE A 31 -4.86 12.36 -0.45
N TYR A 32 -4.92 11.03 -0.46
CA TYR A 32 -5.51 10.29 -1.57
C TYR A 32 -7.01 10.52 -1.72
N ALA A 33 -7.74 10.74 -0.62
CA ALA A 33 -9.16 11.09 -0.68
C ALA A 33 -9.38 12.43 -1.40
N ALA A 34 -8.59 13.45 -1.06
CA ALA A 34 -8.59 14.74 -1.74
C ALA A 34 -8.24 14.58 -3.23
N TYR A 35 -7.15 13.86 -3.54
CA TYR A 35 -6.74 13.58 -4.92
C TYR A 35 -7.84 12.92 -5.76
N VAL A 36 -8.51 11.89 -5.24
CA VAL A 36 -9.59 11.19 -5.95
C VAL A 36 -10.83 12.07 -6.14
N SER A 37 -11.06 13.02 -5.23
CA SER A 37 -12.16 14.00 -5.37
C SER A 37 -11.89 15.07 -6.42
N GLY A 38 -10.68 15.11 -6.99
CA GLY A 38 -10.27 16.12 -7.98
C GLY A 38 -9.82 17.44 -7.35
N GLU A 39 -9.42 17.42 -6.08
CA GLU A 39 -8.80 18.59 -5.44
C GLU A 39 -7.45 18.86 -6.09
N GLU A 40 -7.33 20.03 -6.73
CA GLU A 40 -6.09 20.45 -7.36
C GLU A 40 -5.13 21.01 -6.30
N PRO A 41 -3.85 20.64 -6.32
CA PRO A 41 -2.86 21.26 -5.44
C PRO A 41 -2.80 22.77 -5.71
N GLU A 42 -2.94 23.59 -4.67
CA GLU A 42 -2.83 25.05 -4.77
C GLU A 42 -1.42 25.53 -5.19
N ASN A 43 -0.42 24.66 -5.09
CA ASN A 43 0.97 24.96 -5.34
C ASN A 43 1.56 24.02 -6.41
N ASP A 44 1.94 24.60 -7.55
CA ASP A 44 2.54 23.88 -8.67
C ASP A 44 3.78 23.07 -8.29
N ASN A 45 4.49 23.47 -7.24
CA ASN A 45 5.70 22.79 -6.76
C ASN A 45 5.45 21.38 -6.22
N TRP A 46 4.19 20.99 -5.94
CA TRP A 46 3.85 19.67 -5.39
C TRP A 46 3.05 18.79 -6.36
N ILE A 47 2.77 19.25 -7.58
CA ILE A 47 2.03 18.48 -8.59
C ILE A 47 2.70 17.14 -8.89
N LEU A 48 4.04 17.14 -9.02
CA LEU A 48 4.80 15.92 -9.33
C LEU A 48 4.73 14.90 -8.18
N ASP A 49 5.00 15.35 -6.96
CA ASP A 49 4.86 14.54 -5.75
C ASP A 49 3.45 13.97 -5.61
N PHE A 50 2.41 14.76 -5.90
CA PHE A 50 1.02 14.33 -5.78
C PHE A 50 0.70 13.18 -6.73
N GLY A 51 1.14 13.27 -7.99
CA GLY A 51 0.95 12.20 -8.96
C GLY A 51 1.66 10.90 -8.55
N GLU A 52 2.91 11.01 -8.11
CA GLU A 52 3.70 9.87 -7.65
C GLU A 52 3.10 9.24 -6.38
N TRP A 53 2.82 10.05 -5.36
CA TRP A 53 2.22 9.62 -4.10
C TRP A 53 0.88 8.90 -4.33
N ALA A 54 0.02 9.44 -5.19
CA ALA A 54 -1.27 8.82 -5.52
C ALA A 54 -1.09 7.47 -6.23
N SER A 55 -0.09 7.36 -7.11
CA SER A 55 0.23 6.11 -7.82
C SER A 55 0.72 5.04 -6.85
N ILE A 56 1.65 5.39 -5.96
CA ILE A 56 2.19 4.49 -4.93
C ILE A 56 1.06 4.03 -4.00
N TYR A 57 0.26 4.96 -3.49
CA TYR A 57 -0.84 4.64 -2.58
C TYR A 57 -1.89 3.72 -3.21
N ARG A 58 -2.25 3.98 -4.47
CA ARG A 58 -3.15 3.09 -5.24
C ARG A 58 -2.58 1.69 -5.38
N THR A 59 -1.29 1.59 -5.70
CA THR A 59 -0.59 0.30 -5.82
C THR A 59 -0.55 -0.44 -4.48
N TRP A 60 -0.29 0.26 -3.38
CA TRP A 60 -0.33 -0.27 -2.02
C TRP A 60 -1.72 -0.83 -1.65
N LEU A 61 -2.80 -0.12 -1.99
CA LEU A 61 -4.17 -0.62 -1.80
C LEU A 61 -4.44 -1.91 -2.58
N THR A 62 -3.97 -1.99 -3.83
CA THR A 62 -4.07 -3.21 -4.65
C THR A 62 -3.30 -4.36 -4.01
N ARG A 63 -2.05 -4.14 -3.58
CA ARG A 63 -1.24 -5.19 -2.93
C ARG A 63 -1.83 -5.67 -1.62
N GLN A 64 -2.41 -4.77 -0.82
CA GLN A 64 -3.15 -5.16 0.38
C GLN A 64 -4.38 -6.02 0.06
N ALA A 65 -5.12 -5.72 -1.02
CA ALA A 65 -6.23 -6.54 -1.47
C ALA A 65 -5.74 -7.93 -1.93
N ASP A 66 -4.67 -7.97 -2.72
CA ASP A 66 -4.03 -9.22 -3.16
C ASP A 66 -3.60 -10.08 -1.97
N TYR A 67 -3.00 -9.47 -0.95
CA TYR A 67 -2.58 -10.16 0.27
C TYR A 67 -3.77 -10.77 1.00
N ARG A 68 -4.84 -9.99 1.24
CA ARG A 68 -6.07 -10.49 1.89
C ARG A 68 -6.68 -11.65 1.12
N ASN A 69 -6.78 -11.52 -0.20
CA ASN A 69 -7.29 -12.59 -1.07
C ASN A 69 -6.44 -13.85 -0.98
N LYS A 70 -5.11 -13.71 -0.95
CA LYS A 70 -4.18 -14.83 -0.85
C LYS A 70 -4.25 -15.55 0.49
N VAL A 71 -4.36 -14.80 1.60
CA VAL A 71 -4.58 -15.36 2.94
C VAL A 71 -5.87 -16.17 2.97
N GLN A 72 -6.98 -15.61 2.47
CA GLN A 72 -8.26 -16.31 2.42
C GLN A 72 -8.18 -17.62 1.63
N GLN A 73 -7.51 -17.61 0.46
CA GLN A 73 -7.28 -18.83 -0.33
C GLN A 73 -6.49 -19.91 0.42
N ILE A 74 -5.50 -19.52 1.22
CA ILE A 74 -4.70 -20.47 2.01
C ILE A 74 -5.54 -21.03 3.16
N GLN A 75 -6.28 -20.17 3.87
CA GLN A 75 -7.13 -20.58 5.00
C GLN A 75 -8.26 -21.52 4.57
N GLN A 76 -8.82 -21.36 3.37
CA GLN A 76 -9.81 -22.29 2.83
C GLN A 76 -9.25 -23.71 2.64
N LYS A 77 -7.93 -23.84 2.35
CA LYS A 77 -7.27 -25.13 2.14
C LYS A 77 -6.70 -25.72 3.44
N ALA A 78 -6.29 -24.85 4.36
CA ALA A 78 -5.76 -25.22 5.67
C ALA A 78 -6.15 -24.12 6.69
N PRO A 79 -7.24 -24.29 7.46
CA PRO A 79 -7.81 -23.24 8.30
C PRO A 79 -7.01 -22.91 9.57
N SER A 80 -5.71 -23.21 9.59
CA SER A 80 -4.83 -23.00 10.74
C SER A 80 -3.67 -22.07 10.42
N LEU A 81 -3.15 -21.38 11.45
CA LEU A 81 -1.96 -20.54 11.34
C LEU A 81 -0.74 -21.33 10.85
N ALA A 82 -0.68 -22.64 11.08
CA ALA A 82 0.40 -23.49 10.57
C ALA A 82 0.48 -23.49 9.03
N GLY A 83 -0.62 -23.21 8.32
CA GLY A 83 -0.63 -23.06 6.86
C GLY A 83 -0.10 -21.71 6.36
N LEU A 84 -0.05 -20.69 7.23
CA LEU A 84 0.33 -19.32 6.91
C LEU A 84 1.72 -18.96 7.43
N VAL A 85 2.05 -19.39 8.64
CA VAL A 85 3.33 -19.07 9.30
C VAL A 85 4.42 -19.93 8.70
N ARG A 86 5.38 -19.27 8.05
CA ARG A 86 6.66 -19.86 7.67
C ARG A 86 7.77 -19.00 8.24
N VAL A 87 8.71 -19.62 8.95
CA VAL A 87 9.94 -18.93 9.35
C VAL A 87 10.71 -18.67 8.05
N ALA A 88 10.89 -17.38 7.72
CA ALA A 88 11.81 -17.00 6.66
C ALA A 88 13.23 -17.37 7.14
N VAL A 89 13.88 -18.29 6.43
CA VAL A 89 15.28 -18.69 6.66
C VAL A 89 16.18 -17.80 5.81
#